data_AF-A0A060XGV6-F1
#
_entry.id   AF-A0A060XGV6-F1
#
_cell.length_a   1.000
_cell.length_b   1.000
_cell.length_c   1.000
_cell.angle_alpha   90.00
_cell.angle_beta   90.00
_cell.angle_gamma   90.00
#
_symmetry.space_group_name_H-M   'P 1'
#
loop_
_entity.id
_entity.type
_entity.pdbx_description
1 polymer ?
#
loop_
_entity_poly.entity_id
_entity_poly.type
_entity_poly.pdbx_seq_one_letter_code
_entity_poly.pdbx_strand_id
1 'polypeptide(L)'
;MDHLEKENRSDEDSEYEEEEVDPRIQGELEKLNQSTDDINRCETQLEDARQKFRTVLVEATVKLDELVKKIGKAVEESKPYWEARRVARQAQLEAQRATQDFQRATEVLRAAKETIALAEQRLLEEDTRQFDSAWQEMLNHATQRVMEAEHTKTRSELVHKETAAKYTAAMGRMKQLEKKLKRTINKSKPYFELKAKYYLQLEVCVHYTTL
;
A
#
# COMPACT_ATOMS: atom_id res chain seq x y z
N MET A 1 -20.33 79.74 17.61
CA MET A 1 -21.59 79.35 16.97
C MET A 1 -21.35 77.96 16.42
N ASP A 2 -21.86 76.86 16.98
CA ASP A 2 -22.82 76.68 18.05
C ASP A 2 -22.48 75.45 18.88
N HIS A 3 -22.80 75.60 20.15
CA HIS A 3 -22.78 74.59 21.20
C HIS A 3 -24.22 74.09 21.36
N LEU A 4 -24.40 72.84 21.82
CA LEU A 4 -25.66 72.17 22.20
C LEU A 4 -26.32 71.48 20.99
N GLU A 5 -26.68 70.20 21.06
CA GLU A 5 -27.65 69.67 22.01
C GLU A 5 -27.24 68.34 22.65
N LYS A 6 -27.42 68.29 23.96
CA LYS A 6 -27.66 67.07 24.73
C LYS A 6 -29.00 66.50 24.27
N GLU A 7 -29.03 65.24 23.86
CA GLU A 7 -30.22 64.43 24.06
C GLU A 7 -29.87 63.22 24.92
N ASN A 8 -30.45 63.28 26.11
CA ASN A 8 -30.54 62.27 27.13
C ASN A 8 -31.32 61.08 26.56
N ARG A 9 -30.65 59.96 26.27
CA ARG A 9 -31.34 58.67 26.10
C ARG A 9 -30.70 57.66 27.03
N SER A 10 -31.30 57.64 28.22
CA SER A 10 -31.65 56.44 28.97
C SER A 10 -30.59 55.35 29.05
N ASP A 11 -30.01 55.25 30.25
CA ASP A 11 -29.63 53.99 30.87
C ASP A 11 -30.69 52.92 30.58
N GLU A 12 -30.52 52.18 29.49
CA GLU A 12 -30.89 50.78 29.43
C GLU A 12 -29.56 50.04 29.55
N ASP A 13 -29.04 49.99 30.78
CA ASP A 13 -28.38 48.80 31.28
C ASP A 13 -29.43 47.69 31.12
N SER A 14 -29.59 47.19 29.90
CA SER A 14 -30.14 45.86 29.73
C SER A 14 -29.14 45.00 30.47
N GLU A 15 -29.50 44.61 31.70
CA GLU A 15 -29.04 43.36 32.27
C GLU A 15 -29.23 42.34 31.15
N TYR A 16 -28.17 42.15 30.36
CA TYR A 16 -27.97 40.93 29.64
C TYR A 16 -27.90 39.94 30.79
N GLU A 17 -29.04 39.37 31.17
CA GLU A 17 -29.06 38.09 31.85
C GLU A 17 -28.02 37.27 31.08
N GLU A 18 -26.90 36.95 31.74
CA GLU A 18 -25.89 36.07 31.18
C GLU A 18 -26.63 34.76 30.94
N GLU A 19 -27.24 34.65 29.77
CA GLU A 19 -28.08 33.54 29.37
C GLU A 19 -27.14 32.34 29.40
N GLU A 20 -27.33 31.50 30.41
CA GLU A 20 -26.40 30.46 30.78
C GLU A 20 -26.18 29.57 29.54
N VAL A 21 -24.98 29.68 28.95
CA VAL A 21 -24.68 29.07 27.66
C VAL A 21 -25.02 27.59 27.74
N ASP A 22 -25.95 27.11 26.90
CA ASP A 22 -26.39 25.70 26.90
C ASP A 22 -25.15 24.79 26.93
N PRO A 23 -25.00 23.90 27.93
CA PRO A 23 -23.81 23.05 28.08
C PRO A 23 -23.45 22.25 26.83
N ARG A 24 -24.42 21.98 25.94
CA ARG A 24 -24.18 21.34 24.64
C ARG A 24 -23.43 22.25 23.66
N ILE A 25 -23.72 23.55 23.67
CA ILE A 25 -23.01 24.56 22.87
C ILE A 25 -21.56 24.66 23.34
N GLN A 26 -21.33 24.65 24.65
CA GLN A 26 -19.98 24.63 25.21
C GLN A 26 -19.17 23.41 24.75
N GLY A 27 -19.79 22.21 24.76
CA GLY A 27 -19.14 20.98 24.28
C GLY A 27 -18.81 20.99 22.78
N GLU A 28 -19.67 21.57 21.94
CA GLU A 28 -19.37 21.71 20.50
C GLU A 28 -18.30 22.77 20.21
N LEU A 29 -18.25 23.86 20.99
CA LEU A 29 -17.19 24.87 20.90
C LEU A 29 -15.83 24.30 21.32
N GLU A 30 -15.79 23.46 22.35
CA GLU A 30 -14.56 22.77 22.77
C GLU A 30 -14.05 21.81 21.67
N LYS A 31 -14.96 21.06 21.03
CA LYS A 31 -14.61 20.23 19.85
C LYS A 31 -14.11 21.07 18.69
N LEU A 32 -14.70 22.24 18.44
CA LEU A 32 -14.28 23.15 17.37
C LEU A 32 -12.87 23.71 17.64
N ASN A 33 -12.59 24.12 18.88
CA ASN A 33 -11.27 24.58 19.29
C ASN A 33 -10.23 23.46 19.15
N GLN A 34 -10.55 22.26 19.65
CA GLN A 34 -9.67 21.08 19.50
C GLN A 34 -9.41 20.74 18.02
N SER A 35 -10.44 20.80 17.18
CA SER A 35 -10.32 20.57 15.75
C SER A 35 -9.46 21.65 15.07
N THR A 36 -9.59 22.90 15.51
CA THR A 36 -8.78 24.03 15.00
C THR A 36 -7.31 23.84 15.35
N ASP A 37 -7.01 23.43 16.58
CA ASP A 37 -5.65 23.12 17.02
C ASP A 37 -5.06 21.92 16.27
N ASP A 38 -5.88 20.89 16.03
CA ASP A 38 -5.49 19.72 15.25
C ASP A 38 -5.19 20.10 13.79
N ILE A 39 -6.00 20.97 13.16
CA ILE A 39 -5.76 21.51 11.82
C ILE A 39 -4.42 22.25 11.80
N ASN A 40 -4.22 23.21 12.70
CA ASN A 40 -2.99 24.01 12.75
C ASN A 40 -1.73 23.13 12.94
N ARG A 41 -1.85 22.09 13.78
CA ARG A 41 -0.78 21.11 13.99
C ARG A 41 -0.50 20.32 12.71
N CYS A 42 -1.54 19.80 12.05
CA CYS A 42 -1.40 19.06 10.80
C CYS A 42 -0.82 19.92 9.68
N GLU A 43 -1.23 21.18 9.55
CA GLU A 43 -0.69 22.14 8.58
C GLU A 43 0.81 22.38 8.79
N THR A 44 1.23 22.59 10.05
CA THR A 44 2.64 22.77 10.41
C THR A 44 3.45 21.52 10.06
N GLN A 45 2.96 20.33 10.41
CA GLN A 45 3.63 19.07 10.10
C GLN A 45 3.74 18.82 8.59
N LEU A 46 2.70 19.17 7.83
CA LEU A 46 2.69 19.06 6.38
C LEU A 46 3.72 19.99 5.73
N GLU A 47 3.82 21.24 6.19
CA GLU A 47 4.81 22.17 5.65
C GLU A 47 6.25 21.75 5.99
N ASP A 48 6.48 21.27 7.22
CA ASP A 48 7.76 20.68 7.61
C ASP A 48 8.14 19.48 6.74
N ALA A 49 7.18 18.58 6.47
CA ALA A 49 7.38 17.43 5.60
C ALA A 49 7.69 17.84 4.15
N ARG A 50 6.96 18.83 3.62
CA ARG A 50 7.20 19.41 2.29
C ARG A 50 8.58 20.06 2.20
N GLN A 51 8.98 20.83 3.21
CA GLN A 51 10.30 21.47 3.25
C GLN A 51 11.43 20.42 3.31
N LYS A 52 11.26 19.35 4.10
CA LYS A 52 12.20 18.22 4.13
C LYS A 52 12.29 17.54 2.77
N PHE A 53 11.16 17.27 2.11
CA PHE A 53 11.12 16.70 0.76
C PHE A 53 11.88 17.56 -0.24
N ARG A 54 11.60 18.88 -0.29
CA ARG A 54 12.29 19.84 -1.18
C ARG A 54 13.79 19.83 -0.94
N THR A 55 14.22 19.84 0.32
CA THR A 55 15.64 19.85 0.69
C THR A 55 16.35 18.58 0.20
N VAL A 56 15.77 17.41 0.47
CA VAL A 56 16.32 16.11 0.02
C VAL A 56 16.35 16.02 -1.50
N LEU A 57 15.32 16.53 -2.19
CA LEU A 57 15.24 16.49 -3.65
C LEU A 57 16.34 17.34 -4.31
N VAL A 58 16.61 18.53 -3.77
CA VAL A 58 17.70 19.39 -4.24
C VAL A 58 19.05 18.72 -4.00
N GLU A 59 19.28 18.19 -2.79
CA GLU A 59 20.51 17.46 -2.46
C GLU A 59 20.74 16.27 -3.38
N ALA A 60 19.69 15.47 -3.64
CA ALA A 60 19.73 14.34 -4.54
C ALA A 60 20.13 14.77 -5.96
N THR A 61 19.50 15.82 -6.49
CA THR A 61 19.77 16.33 -7.83
C THR A 61 21.23 16.75 -7.98
N VAL A 62 21.76 17.52 -7.03
CA VAL A 62 23.14 18.01 -7.05
C VAL A 62 24.14 16.85 -7.01
N LYS A 63 24.01 15.94 -6.04
CA LYS A 63 24.96 14.82 -5.90
C LYS A 63 24.88 13.82 -7.06
N LEU A 64 23.70 13.61 -7.64
CA LEU A 64 23.55 12.77 -8.82
C LEU A 64 24.19 13.42 -10.06
N ASP A 65 24.04 14.73 -10.24
CA ASP A 65 24.69 15.46 -11.34
C ASP A 65 26.22 15.43 -11.23
N GLU A 66 26.78 15.58 -10.04
CA GLU A 66 28.22 15.41 -9.79
C GLU A 66 28.72 14.01 -10.20
N LEU A 67 27.96 12.96 -9.87
CA LEU A 67 28.30 11.59 -10.28
C LEU A 67 28.18 11.40 -11.80
N VAL A 68 27.18 12.01 -12.45
CA VAL A 68 27.06 11.98 -13.91
C VAL A 68 28.26 12.65 -14.57
N LYS A 69 28.68 13.83 -14.08
CA LYS A 69 29.89 14.53 -14.55
C LYS A 69 31.15 13.69 -14.38
N LYS A 70 31.29 12.97 -13.25
CA LYS A 70 32.45 12.11 -12.96
C LYS A 70 32.47 10.80 -13.78
N ILE A 71 31.32 10.16 -13.97
CA ILE A 71 31.22 8.83 -14.60
C ILE A 71 31.07 8.95 -16.12
N GLY A 72 30.33 9.96 -16.58
CA GLY A 72 30.04 10.25 -17.99
C GLY A 72 29.06 9.26 -18.61
N LYS A 73 29.29 8.95 -19.90
CA LYS A 73 28.39 8.13 -20.76
C LYS A 73 28.03 6.75 -20.20
N ALA A 74 28.86 6.18 -19.33
CA ALA A 74 28.59 4.88 -18.71
C ALA A 74 27.30 4.86 -17.87
N VAL A 75 26.84 6.01 -17.35
CA VAL A 75 25.54 6.11 -16.68
C VAL A 75 24.39 5.82 -17.66
N GLU A 76 24.42 6.46 -18.83
CA GLU A 76 23.40 6.28 -19.87
C GLU A 76 23.45 4.90 -20.50
N GLU A 77 24.66 4.42 -20.86
CA GLU A 77 24.87 3.12 -21.51
C GLU A 77 24.45 1.93 -20.64
N SER A 78 24.48 2.07 -19.32
CA SER A 78 24.09 1.02 -18.37
C SER A 78 22.61 1.06 -17.99
N LYS A 79 21.85 2.11 -18.32
CA LYS A 79 20.41 2.24 -18.02
C LYS A 79 19.59 0.99 -18.40
N PRO A 80 19.76 0.38 -19.59
CA PRO A 80 18.97 -0.79 -19.97
C PRO A 80 19.14 -1.97 -19.01
N TYR A 81 20.34 -2.17 -18.44
CA TYR A 81 20.59 -3.21 -17.46
C TYR A 81 19.84 -2.94 -16.14
N TRP A 82 19.92 -1.71 -15.63
CA TRP A 82 19.28 -1.32 -14.37
C TRP A 82 17.76 -1.36 -14.46
N GLU A 83 17.21 -1.00 -15.62
CA GLU A 83 15.79 -1.18 -15.91
C GLU A 83 15.39 -2.65 -15.98
N ALA A 84 16.14 -3.48 -16.73
CA ALA A 84 15.89 -4.92 -16.79
C ALA A 84 15.99 -5.58 -15.41
N ARG A 85 16.91 -5.13 -14.55
CA ARG A 85 17.05 -5.60 -13.17
C ARG A 85 15.84 -5.21 -12.31
N ARG A 86 15.29 -4.00 -12.50
CA ARG A 86 14.05 -3.57 -11.83
C ARG A 86 12.86 -4.44 -12.25
N VAL A 87 12.71 -4.68 -13.55
CA VAL A 87 11.64 -5.55 -14.09
C VAL A 87 11.79 -6.99 -13.59
N ALA A 88 13.01 -7.53 -13.56
CA ALA A 88 13.26 -8.87 -13.04
C ALA A 88 12.92 -8.99 -11.55
N ARG A 89 13.24 -7.97 -10.73
CA ARG A 89 12.85 -7.92 -9.32
C ARG A 89 11.33 -7.85 -9.16
N GLN A 90 10.64 -7.05 -9.96
CA GLN A 90 9.18 -6.96 -9.93
C GLN A 90 8.54 -8.31 -10.28
N ALA A 91 8.99 -8.92 -11.38
CA ALA A 91 8.51 -10.24 -11.80
C ALA A 91 8.82 -11.34 -10.76
N GLN A 92 9.94 -11.23 -10.04
CA GLN A 92 10.26 -12.14 -8.93
C GLN A 92 9.23 -12.03 -7.81
N LEU A 93 8.89 -10.81 -7.38
CA LEU A 93 7.91 -10.59 -6.31
C LEU A 93 6.52 -11.08 -6.71
N GLU A 94 6.11 -10.83 -7.96
CA GLU A 94 4.85 -11.33 -8.51
C GLU A 94 4.82 -12.85 -8.58
N ALA A 95 5.89 -13.49 -9.05
CA ALA A 95 5.98 -14.95 -9.08
C ALA A 95 5.97 -15.57 -7.68
N GLN A 96 6.63 -14.95 -6.70
CA GLN A 96 6.59 -15.39 -5.30
C GLN A 96 5.18 -15.29 -4.72
N ARG A 97 4.48 -14.18 -4.94
CA ARG A 97 3.07 -14.01 -4.53
C ARG A 97 2.18 -15.06 -5.16
N ALA A 98 2.26 -15.24 -6.48
CA ALA A 98 1.47 -16.25 -7.20
C ALA A 98 1.77 -17.69 -6.73
N THR A 99 3.02 -17.97 -6.35
CA THR A 99 3.41 -19.26 -5.74
C THR A 99 2.72 -19.48 -4.40
N GLN A 100 2.72 -18.46 -3.51
CA GLN A 100 2.03 -18.54 -2.22
C GLN A 100 0.53 -18.70 -2.40
N ASP A 101 -0.07 -17.99 -3.37
CA ASP A 101 -1.50 -18.10 -3.68
C ASP A 101 -1.87 -19.51 -4.17
N PHE A 102 -1.05 -20.08 -5.06
CA PHE A 102 -1.24 -21.44 -5.55
C PHE A 102 -1.08 -22.49 -4.44
N GLN A 103 -0.10 -22.33 -3.55
CA GLN A 103 0.09 -23.20 -2.39
C GLN A 103 -1.13 -23.15 -1.46
N ARG A 104 -1.59 -21.94 -1.10
CA ARG A 104 -2.79 -21.76 -0.28
C ARG A 104 -4.03 -22.37 -0.94
N ALA A 105 -4.25 -22.14 -2.23
CA ALA A 105 -5.39 -22.73 -2.94
C ALA A 105 -5.33 -24.26 -2.99
N THR A 106 -4.13 -24.83 -3.11
CA THR A 106 -3.90 -26.28 -3.06
C THR A 106 -4.20 -26.85 -1.68
N GLU A 107 -3.78 -26.16 -0.61
CA GLU A 107 -4.06 -26.55 0.77
C GLU A 107 -5.56 -26.50 1.09
N VAL A 108 -6.25 -25.43 0.65
CA VAL A 108 -7.71 -25.30 0.81
C VAL A 108 -8.43 -26.45 0.09
N LEU A 109 -8.03 -26.78 -1.13
CA LEU A 109 -8.59 -27.90 -1.86
C LEU A 109 -8.35 -29.23 -1.13
N ARG A 110 -7.13 -29.45 -0.63
CA ARG A 110 -6.79 -30.65 0.13
C ARG A 110 -7.68 -30.79 1.37
N ALA A 111 -7.83 -29.71 2.15
CA ALA A 111 -8.68 -29.70 3.34
C ALA A 111 -10.17 -29.92 3.00
N ALA A 112 -10.66 -29.35 1.90
CA ALA A 112 -12.04 -29.55 1.45
C ALA A 112 -12.29 -31.02 1.06
N LYS A 113 -11.35 -31.65 0.33
CA LYS A 113 -11.42 -33.09 0.00
C LYS A 113 -11.34 -34.00 1.22
N GLU A 114 -10.47 -33.66 2.18
CA GLU A 114 -10.34 -34.38 3.45
C GLU A 114 -11.64 -34.30 4.28
N THR A 115 -12.32 -33.15 4.25
CA THR A 115 -13.63 -32.99 4.91
C THR A 115 -14.69 -33.93 4.32
N ILE A 116 -14.74 -34.08 2.98
CA ILE A 116 -15.65 -35.02 2.32
C ILE A 116 -15.29 -36.47 2.68
N ALA A 117 -14.00 -36.84 2.58
CA ALA A 117 -13.55 -38.19 2.88
C ALA A 117 -13.89 -38.62 4.33
N LEU A 118 -13.74 -37.71 5.31
CA LEU A 118 -14.12 -37.96 6.70
C LEU A 118 -15.64 -38.07 6.88
N ALA A 119 -16.42 -37.30 6.12
CA ALA A 119 -17.89 -37.39 6.14
C ALA A 119 -18.37 -38.73 5.55
N GLU A 120 -17.74 -39.20 4.46
CA GLU A 120 -18.01 -40.50 3.84
C GLU A 120 -17.65 -41.66 4.79
N GLN A 121 -16.49 -41.60 5.45
CA GLN A 121 -16.08 -42.62 6.42
C GLN A 121 -17.08 -42.74 7.57
N ARG A 122 -17.50 -41.62 8.16
CA ARG A 122 -18.50 -41.62 9.25
C ARG A 122 -19.85 -42.17 8.82
N LEU A 123 -20.25 -41.96 7.57
CA LEU A 123 -21.48 -42.54 7.03
C LEU A 123 -21.39 -44.07 6.93
N LEU A 124 -20.24 -44.60 6.52
CA LEU A 124 -20.00 -46.04 6.41
C LEU A 124 -19.93 -46.75 7.77
N GLU A 125 -19.58 -46.04 8.85
CA GLU A 125 -19.45 -46.59 10.21
C GLU A 125 -20.79 -46.64 10.98
N GLU A 126 -21.82 -45.88 10.57
CA GLU A 126 -23.14 -45.85 11.20
C GLU A 126 -24.21 -46.57 10.37
N ASP A 127 -24.40 -47.86 10.66
CA ASP A 127 -25.36 -48.78 9.99
C ASP A 127 -26.86 -48.40 10.18
N THR A 128 -27.14 -47.33 10.93
CA THR A 128 -28.49 -46.88 11.31
C THR A 128 -28.84 -45.47 10.82
N ARG A 129 -27.91 -44.73 10.20
CA ARG A 129 -28.19 -43.39 9.70
C ARG A 129 -29.02 -43.46 8.40
N GLN A 130 -30.26 -43.03 8.49
CA GLN A 130 -31.05 -42.68 7.31
C GLN A 130 -30.42 -41.43 6.69
N PHE A 131 -30.28 -41.39 5.36
CA PHE A 131 -29.90 -40.19 4.62
C PHE A 131 -30.98 -39.12 4.85
N ASP A 132 -30.84 -38.35 5.92
CA ASP A 132 -31.75 -37.25 6.24
C ASP A 132 -31.44 -36.03 5.35
N SER A 133 -32.39 -35.09 5.31
CA SER A 133 -32.26 -33.89 4.48
C SER A 133 -31.08 -33.01 4.91
N ALA A 134 -30.72 -33.00 6.20
CA ALA A 134 -29.60 -32.23 6.73
C ALA A 134 -28.25 -32.77 6.23
N TRP A 135 -28.10 -34.09 6.14
CA TRP A 135 -26.90 -34.73 5.64
C TRP A 135 -26.74 -34.53 4.13
N GLN A 136 -27.84 -34.56 3.36
CA GLN A 136 -27.83 -34.21 1.94
C GLN A 136 -27.40 -32.76 1.69
N GLU A 137 -27.92 -31.81 2.47
CA GLU A 137 -27.52 -30.40 2.41
C GLU A 137 -26.04 -30.22 2.76
N MET A 138 -25.54 -30.90 3.80
CA MET A 138 -24.13 -30.90 4.18
C MET A 138 -23.24 -31.39 3.03
N LEU A 139 -23.60 -32.51 2.39
CA LEU A 139 -22.82 -33.07 1.27
C LEU A 139 -22.85 -32.15 0.04
N ASN A 140 -24.00 -31.56 -0.27
CA ASN A 140 -24.13 -30.59 -1.36
C ASN A 140 -23.21 -29.38 -1.14
N HIS A 141 -23.21 -28.81 0.08
CA HIS A 141 -22.33 -27.71 0.44
C HIS A 141 -20.85 -28.10 0.41
N ALA A 142 -20.49 -29.28 0.92
CA ALA A 142 -19.11 -29.77 0.87
C ALA A 142 -18.63 -29.98 -0.57
N THR A 143 -19.49 -30.54 -1.43
CA THR A 143 -19.22 -30.75 -2.87
C THR A 143 -19.04 -29.43 -3.59
N GLN A 144 -19.92 -28.44 -3.34
CA GLN A 144 -19.79 -27.10 -3.89
C GLN A 144 -18.46 -26.46 -3.48
N ARG A 145 -18.08 -26.55 -2.20
CA ARG A 145 -16.79 -26.02 -1.70
C ARG A 145 -15.59 -26.68 -2.36
N VAL A 146 -15.63 -27.99 -2.63
CA VAL A 146 -14.56 -28.66 -3.38
C VAL A 146 -14.49 -28.14 -4.80
N MET A 147 -15.62 -28.01 -5.51
CA MET A 147 -15.63 -27.45 -6.86
C MET A 147 -15.07 -26.02 -6.91
N GLU A 148 -15.47 -25.16 -5.98
CA GLU A 148 -14.96 -23.79 -5.87
C GLU A 148 -13.44 -23.75 -5.57
N ALA A 149 -12.97 -24.63 -4.69
CA ALA A 149 -11.56 -24.77 -4.37
C ALA A 149 -10.74 -25.30 -5.57
N GLU A 150 -11.29 -26.23 -6.36
CA GLU A 150 -10.65 -26.73 -7.59
C GLU A 150 -10.54 -25.63 -8.65
N HIS A 151 -11.60 -24.85 -8.83
CA HIS A 151 -11.59 -23.71 -9.74
C HIS A 151 -10.54 -22.68 -9.32
N THR A 152 -10.51 -22.32 -8.03
CA THR A 152 -9.54 -21.38 -7.47
C THR A 152 -8.10 -21.88 -7.64
N LYS A 153 -7.85 -23.17 -7.34
CA LYS A 153 -6.55 -23.80 -7.56
C LYS A 153 -6.14 -23.68 -9.03
N THR A 154 -7.01 -24.07 -9.96
CA THR A 154 -6.72 -24.05 -11.41
C THR A 154 -6.35 -22.65 -11.89
N ARG A 155 -7.10 -21.62 -11.45
CA ARG A 155 -6.80 -20.23 -11.77
C ARG A 155 -5.46 -19.78 -11.19
N SER A 156 -5.19 -20.09 -9.92
CA SER A 156 -3.91 -19.75 -9.27
C SER A 156 -2.72 -20.47 -9.91
N GLU A 157 -2.90 -21.69 -10.39
CA GLU A 157 -1.87 -22.45 -11.10
C GLU A 157 -1.49 -21.80 -12.44
N LEU A 158 -2.49 -21.32 -13.19
CA LEU A 158 -2.28 -20.60 -14.43
C LEU A 158 -1.44 -19.33 -14.19
N VAL A 159 -1.85 -18.51 -13.21
CA VAL A 159 -1.12 -17.28 -12.84
C VAL A 159 0.29 -17.59 -12.35
N HIS A 160 0.48 -18.66 -11.57
CA HIS A 160 1.80 -19.11 -11.13
C HIS A 160 2.71 -19.44 -12.32
N LYS A 161 2.21 -20.22 -13.30
CA LYS A 161 2.97 -20.56 -14.51
C LYS A 161 3.31 -19.33 -15.35
N GLU A 162 2.35 -18.44 -15.55
CA GLU A 162 2.54 -17.20 -16.31
C GLU A 162 3.59 -16.27 -15.67
N THR A 163 3.48 -16.05 -14.36
CA THR A 163 4.41 -15.20 -13.61
C THR A 163 5.81 -15.80 -13.55
N ALA A 164 5.94 -17.13 -13.42
CA ALA A 164 7.22 -17.83 -13.51
C ALA A 164 7.88 -17.69 -14.89
N ALA A 165 7.09 -17.76 -15.97
CA ALA A 165 7.59 -17.54 -17.33
C ALA A 165 8.07 -16.09 -17.53
N LYS A 166 7.30 -15.10 -17.06
CA LYS A 166 7.69 -13.67 -17.07
C LYS A 166 8.99 -13.44 -16.30
N TYR A 167 9.12 -14.00 -15.10
CA TYR A 167 10.33 -13.90 -14.29
C TYR A 167 11.55 -14.49 -15.02
N THR A 168 11.40 -15.68 -15.60
CA THR A 168 12.48 -16.35 -16.35
C THR A 168 12.93 -15.52 -17.56
N ALA A 169 11.98 -14.96 -18.32
CA ALA A 169 12.29 -14.08 -19.45
C ALA A 169 13.00 -12.80 -19.01
N ALA A 170 12.51 -12.13 -17.96
CA ALA A 170 13.11 -10.92 -17.42
C ALA A 170 14.53 -11.15 -16.89
N MET A 171 14.74 -12.24 -16.15
CA MET A 171 16.06 -12.66 -15.68
C MET A 171 17.01 -12.99 -16.83
N GLY A 172 16.52 -13.66 -17.87
CA GLY A 172 17.28 -13.94 -19.08
C GLY A 172 17.79 -12.65 -19.75
N ARG A 173 16.88 -11.68 -19.96
CA ARG A 173 17.23 -10.36 -20.53
C ARG A 173 18.24 -9.61 -19.66
N MET A 174 18.02 -9.58 -18.35
CA MET A 174 18.94 -8.92 -17.40
C MET A 174 20.34 -9.55 -17.48
N LYS A 175 20.46 -10.88 -17.45
CA LYS A 175 21.74 -11.59 -17.55
C LYS A 175 22.44 -11.36 -18.90
N GLN A 176 21.69 -11.27 -20.00
CA GLN A 176 22.26 -10.93 -21.31
C GLN A 176 22.86 -9.52 -21.32
N LEU A 177 22.15 -8.54 -20.75
CA LEU A 177 22.64 -7.16 -20.62
C LEU A 177 23.84 -7.08 -19.67
N GLU A 178 23.82 -7.83 -18.58
CA GLU A 178 24.94 -7.92 -17.63
C GLU A 178 26.25 -8.37 -18.30
N LYS A 179 26.16 -9.39 -19.15
CA LYS A 179 27.31 -9.89 -19.93
C LYS A 179 27.82 -8.84 -20.91
N LYS A 180 26.92 -8.14 -21.63
CA LYS A 180 27.27 -7.14 -22.65
C LYS A 180 27.83 -5.85 -22.05
N LEU A 181 27.31 -5.41 -20.91
CA LEU A 181 27.55 -4.09 -20.32
C LEU A 181 28.39 -4.15 -19.03
N LYS A 182 29.10 -5.25 -18.77
CA LYS A 182 29.81 -5.49 -17.49
C LYS A 182 30.66 -4.32 -17.01
N ARG A 183 31.47 -3.71 -17.90
CA ARG A 183 32.35 -2.58 -17.56
C ARG A 183 31.55 -1.30 -17.24
N THR A 184 30.53 -0.98 -18.04
CA THR A 184 29.72 0.23 -17.85
C THR A 184 28.81 0.12 -16.64
N ILE A 185 28.29 -1.08 -16.35
CA ILE A 185 27.55 -1.38 -15.11
C ILE A 185 28.42 -1.15 -13.89
N ASN A 186 29.64 -1.71 -13.85
CA ASN A 186 30.54 -1.53 -12.71
C ASN A 186 30.92 -0.05 -12.50
N LYS A 187 31.15 0.69 -13.58
CA LYS A 187 31.49 2.12 -13.51
C LYS A 187 30.31 2.99 -13.04
N SER A 188 29.10 2.66 -13.45
CA SER A 188 27.86 3.41 -13.13
C SER A 188 27.22 3.01 -11.80
N LYS A 189 27.60 1.87 -11.21
CA LYS A 189 27.03 1.34 -9.97
C LYS A 189 26.89 2.37 -8.83
N PRO A 190 27.89 3.23 -8.52
CA PRO A 190 27.75 4.23 -7.46
C PRO A 190 26.62 5.23 -7.69
N TYR A 191 26.36 5.61 -8.95
CA TYR A 191 25.26 6.50 -9.32
C TYR A 191 23.90 5.85 -9.05
N PHE A 192 23.71 4.61 -9.49
CA PHE A 192 22.42 3.92 -9.32
C PHE A 192 22.15 3.54 -7.86
N GLU A 193 23.17 3.21 -7.07
CA GLU A 193 23.04 2.99 -5.64
C GLU A 193 22.65 4.26 -4.88
N LEU A 194 23.31 5.39 -5.17
CA LEU A 194 22.96 6.67 -4.57
C LEU A 194 21.56 7.13 -5.00
N LYS A 195 21.21 6.96 -6.28
CA LYS A 195 19.87 7.28 -6.80
C LYS A 195 18.80 6.45 -6.08
N ALA A 196 19.04 5.16 -5.85
CA ALA A 196 18.11 4.31 -5.13
C ALA A 196 17.95 4.75 -3.67
N LYS A 197 19.04 5.15 -2.99
CA LYS A 197 18.99 5.66 -1.63
C LYS A 197 18.13 6.93 -1.53
N TYR A 198 18.35 7.91 -2.40
CA TYR A 198 17.55 9.13 -2.42
C TYR A 198 16.09 8.87 -2.79
N TYR A 199 15.85 7.98 -3.75
CA TYR A 199 14.49 7.61 -4.14
C TYR A 199 13.71 7.03 -2.94
N LEU A 200 14.30 6.12 -2.17
CA LEU A 200 13.67 5.58 -0.95
C LEU A 200 13.43 6.67 0.10
N GLN A 201 14.39 7.57 0.32
CA GLN A 201 14.24 8.67 1.26
C GLN A 201 13.12 9.63 0.86
N LEU A 202 12.99 9.91 -0.44
CA LEU A 202 11.92 10.76 -0.99
C LEU A 202 10.56 10.06 -0.94
N GLU A 203 10.48 8.75 -1.22
CA GLU A 203 9.23 7.98 -1.06
C GLU A 203 8.70 8.04 0.38
N VAL A 204 9.60 7.92 1.36
CA VAL A 204 9.24 8.08 2.78
C VAL A 204 8.68 9.48 3.04
N CYS A 205 9.34 10.54 2.55
CA CYS A 205 8.85 11.90 2.69
C CYS A 205 7.48 12.12 2.01
N VAL A 206 7.22 11.50 0.86
CA VAL A 206 5.90 11.60 0.17
C VAL A 206 4.80 10.91 0.97
N HIS A 207 5.06 9.73 1.53
CA HIS A 207 4.06 9.01 2.31
C HIS A 207 3.57 9.81 3.53
N TYR A 208 4.45 10.56 4.20
CA TYR A 208 4.05 11.46 5.30
C TYR A 208 3.23 12.69 4.86
N THR A 209 3.15 12.98 3.56
CA THR A 209 2.38 14.13 3.03
C THR A 209 1.02 13.73 2.43
N THR A 210 0.76 12.43 2.26
CA THR A 210 -0.49 11.90 1.66
C THR A 210 -1.39 11.21 2.69
N LEU A 211 -0.91 11.04 3.92
CA LEU A 211 -1.69 10.68 5.11
C LEU A 211 -2.16 11.96 5.80
#